data_AF-A0A2W1EFH5-F1
#
_entry.id   AF-A0A2W1EFH5-F1
#
_cell.length_a   1.000
_cell.length_b   1.000
_cell.length_c   1.000
_cell.angle_alpha   90.00
_cell.angle_beta   90.00
_cell.angle_gamma   90.00
#
_symmetry.space_group_name_H-M   'P 1'
#
loop_
_entity.id
_entity.type
_entity.pdbx_description
1 polymer ?
#
loop_
_entity_poly.entity_id
_entity_poly.type
_entity_poly.pdbx_seq_one_letter_code
_entity_poly.pdbx_strand_id
1 'polypeptide(L)'
;MATLNTSSNGPNITRSYQNVVNAPPPSGAQASSPTYGQWAVFTVAAPLVSAFQQDGGKESVLKVQSTGEGELVDLIDEFSDGRIQFAFVKVKDPNTSLPKNVLIAWVCAD
;
A
#
# COMPACT_ATOMS: atom_id res chain seq x y z
N MET A 1 -5.78 11.96 -20.14
CA MET A 1 -5.24 10.90 -19.27
C MET A 1 -5.21 11.45 -17.85
N ALA A 2 -5.77 10.75 -16.86
CA ALA A 2 -5.62 11.14 -15.46
C ALA A 2 -4.22 10.71 -15.01
N THR A 3 -3.44 11.63 -14.47
CA THR A 3 -2.07 11.38 -14.04
C THR A 3 -2.06 11.17 -12.53
N LEU A 4 -1.37 10.13 -12.07
CA LEU A 4 -1.17 9.89 -10.64
C LEU A 4 -0.01 10.77 -10.15
N ASN A 5 -0.32 11.76 -9.32
CA ASN A 5 0.66 12.63 -8.68
C ASN A 5 1.20 11.94 -7.41
N THR A 6 2.47 11.51 -7.49
CA THR A 6 3.23 10.92 -6.38
C THR A 6 4.14 11.93 -5.68
N SER A 7 4.35 13.12 -6.26
CA SER A 7 5.25 14.14 -5.73
C SER A 7 4.65 14.92 -4.56
N SER A 8 3.33 15.11 -4.54
CA SER A 8 2.62 15.87 -3.50
C SER A 8 2.76 15.27 -2.10
N ASN A 9 2.85 13.94 -1.98
CA ASN A 9 3.12 13.23 -0.72
C ASN A 9 4.42 12.41 -0.76
N GLY A 10 5.31 12.73 -1.71
CA GLY A 10 6.54 11.97 -1.97
C GLY A 10 7.35 11.65 -0.70
N PRO A 11 7.61 12.60 0.21
CA PRO A 11 8.36 12.32 1.43
C PRO A 11 7.69 11.30 2.35
N ASN A 12 6.36 11.31 2.45
CA ASN A 12 5.62 10.38 3.31
C ASN A 12 5.57 8.98 2.67
N ILE A 13 5.36 8.92 1.35
CA ILE A 13 5.35 7.66 0.58
C ILE A 13 6.72 6.99 0.65
N THR A 14 7.79 7.77 0.42
CA THR A 14 9.16 7.26 0.53
C THR A 14 9.45 6.79 1.94
N ARG A 15 9.04 7.54 2.98
CA ARG A 15 9.23 7.12 4.37
C ARG A 15 8.52 5.81 4.70
N SER A 16 7.25 5.66 4.34
CA SER A 16 6.52 4.41 4.58
C SER A 16 7.09 3.24 3.77
N TYR A 17 7.51 3.47 2.53
CA TYR A 17 8.19 2.47 1.72
C TYR A 17 9.52 2.04 2.35
N GLN A 18 10.34 3.01 2.77
CA GLN A 18 11.62 2.74 3.41
C GLN A 18 11.45 1.97 4.72
N ASN A 19 10.39 2.27 5.48
CA ASN A 19 10.06 1.54 6.70
C ASN A 19 9.78 0.06 6.40
N VAL A 20 8.97 -0.25 5.39
CA VAL A 20 8.68 -1.65 5.00
C VAL A 20 9.94 -2.35 4.49
N VAL A 21 10.75 -1.69 3.65
CA VAL A 21 11.97 -2.30 3.10
C VAL A 21 13.03 -2.56 4.18
N ASN A 22 13.26 -1.59 5.07
CA ASN A 22 14.28 -1.67 6.11
C ASN A 22 13.80 -2.41 7.36
N ALA A 23 12.52 -2.76 7.45
CA ALA A 23 12.00 -3.39 8.65
C ALA A 23 12.69 -4.74 8.91
N PRO A 24 13.01 -5.02 10.18
CA PRO A 24 13.76 -6.20 10.55
C PRO A 24 12.95 -7.46 10.20
N PRO A 25 13.62 -8.58 9.86
CA PRO A 25 12.94 -9.84 9.69
C PRO A 25 12.13 -10.17 10.95
N PRO A 26 10.91 -10.73 10.82
CA PRO A 26 10.16 -11.18 11.98
C PRO A 26 10.99 -12.17 12.79
N SER A 27 10.96 -12.02 14.11
CA SER A 27 11.66 -12.88 15.08
C SER A 27 10.65 -13.48 16.05
N GLY A 28 10.93 -14.65 16.62
CA GLY A 28 10.01 -15.34 17.53
C GLY A 28 8.87 -16.08 16.81
N ALA A 29 7.68 -16.14 17.42
CA ALA A 29 6.52 -16.85 16.88
C ALA A 29 6.08 -16.32 15.49
N GLN A 30 6.31 -15.02 15.25
CA GLN A 30 6.06 -14.36 13.96
C GLN A 30 6.97 -14.89 12.84
N ALA A 31 8.16 -15.40 13.15
CA ALA A 31 9.10 -15.95 12.17
C ALA A 31 8.71 -17.35 11.66
N SER A 32 7.83 -18.03 12.40
CA SER A 32 7.28 -19.35 12.05
C SER A 32 6.04 -19.26 11.16
N SER A 33 5.38 -18.10 11.11
CA SER A 33 4.24 -17.90 10.23
C SER A 33 4.72 -17.57 8.80
N PRO A 34 4.29 -18.35 7.78
CA PRO A 34 4.64 -18.08 6.39
C PRO A 34 3.90 -16.86 5.82
N THR A 35 2.88 -16.38 6.52
CA THR A 35 1.99 -15.29 6.12
C THR A 35 2.20 -14.02 6.93
N TYR A 36 3.20 -14.00 7.83
CA TYR A 36 3.58 -12.77 8.51
C TYR A 36 4.33 -11.84 7.56
N GLY A 37 3.87 -10.60 7.48
CA GLY A 37 4.46 -9.56 6.65
C GLY A 37 4.36 -8.19 7.28
N GLN A 38 5.15 -7.26 6.75
CA GLN A 38 5.05 -5.84 7.05
C GLN A 38 4.54 -5.13 5.82
N TRP A 39 3.60 -4.21 5.96
CA TRP A 39 2.98 -3.54 4.83
C TRP A 39 2.79 -2.04 5.01
N ALA A 40 2.66 -1.37 3.87
CA ALA A 40 2.18 0.00 3.76
C ALA A 40 1.04 0.03 2.76
N VAL A 41 -0.12 0.53 3.19
CA VAL A 41 -1.29 0.76 2.35
C VAL A 41 -1.31 2.21 1.90
N PHE A 42 -1.51 2.40 0.61
CA PHE A 42 -1.63 3.67 -0.07
C PHE A 42 -3.02 3.75 -0.70
N THR A 43 -3.69 4.89 -0.53
CA THR A 43 -4.98 5.15 -1.15
C THR A 43 -4.85 6.25 -2.18
N VAL A 44 -5.53 6.09 -3.31
CA VAL A 44 -5.65 7.14 -4.32
C VAL A 44 -6.83 8.02 -3.94
N ALA A 45 -6.54 9.26 -3.55
CA ALA A 45 -7.56 10.27 -3.36
C ALA A 45 -7.72 11.05 -4.67
N ALA A 46 -8.84 10.84 -5.37
CA ALA A 46 -9.30 11.80 -6.36
C ALA A 46 -9.94 12.98 -5.60
N PRO A 47 -9.61 14.24 -5.91
CA PRO A 47 -10.36 15.36 -5.34
C PRO A 47 -11.84 15.21 -5.73
N LEU A 48 -12.75 15.21 -4.75
CA LEU A 48 -14.21 15.30 -4.94
C LEU A 48 -14.64 16.65 -5.55
N VAL A 49 -13.70 17.41 -6.10
CA VAL A 49 -13.97 18.69 -6.73
C VAL A 49 -14.34 18.42 -8.18
N SER A 50 -15.66 18.31 -8.35
CA SER A 50 -16.40 18.64 -9.57
C SER A 50 -16.64 17.50 -10.57
N ALA A 51 -17.71 16.75 -10.29
CA ALA A 51 -18.54 16.17 -11.35
C ALA A 51 -19.22 17.24 -12.25
N PHE A 52 -18.94 18.54 -12.06
CA PHE A 52 -19.59 19.67 -12.72
C PHE A 52 -18.64 20.64 -13.45
N GLN A 53 -17.31 20.41 -13.46
CA GLN A 53 -16.35 21.26 -14.17
C GLN A 53 -15.39 20.37 -14.96
N GLN A 54 -15.56 20.37 -16.28
CA GLN A 54 -14.87 19.47 -17.22
C GLN A 54 -13.40 19.80 -17.48
N ASP A 55 -12.80 20.85 -16.89
CA ASP A 55 -11.48 21.36 -17.30
C ASP A 55 -10.46 21.58 -16.16
N GLY A 56 -10.61 20.92 -15.02
CA GLY A 56 -9.57 20.90 -13.98
C GLY A 56 -8.72 19.63 -14.08
N GLY A 57 -7.42 19.76 -14.34
CA GLY A 57 -6.47 18.64 -14.42
C GLY A 57 -6.69 17.61 -13.30
N LYS A 58 -7.12 16.40 -13.71
CA LYS A 58 -7.46 15.27 -12.82
C LYS A 58 -6.19 14.69 -12.21
N GLU A 59 -5.54 15.42 -11.30
CA GLU A 59 -4.41 14.90 -10.54
C GLU A 59 -4.95 14.00 -9.42
N SER A 60 -4.77 12.70 -9.62
CA SER A 60 -5.06 11.71 -8.57
C SER A 60 -3.88 11.73 -7.61
N VAL A 61 -4.09 12.02 -6.33
CA VAL A 61 -2.99 12.13 -5.36
C VAL A 61 -2.89 10.84 -4.57
N LEU A 62 -1.69 10.24 -4.55
CA LEU A 62 -1.41 9.09 -3.69
C LEU A 62 -1.18 9.55 -2.25
N LYS A 63 -1.83 8.91 -1.29
CA LYS A 63 -1.68 9.17 0.14
C LYS A 63 -1.38 7.87 0.88
N VAL A 64 -0.58 7.95 1.94
CA VAL A 64 -0.41 6.83 2.88
C VAL A 64 -1.70 6.72 3.70
N GLN A 65 -2.32 5.55 3.68
CA GLN A 65 -3.51 5.24 4.47
C GLN A 65 -3.11 4.67 5.82
N SER A 66 -2.28 3.63 5.80
CA SER A 66 -1.91 2.85 6.98
C SER A 66 -0.56 2.17 6.76
N THR A 67 0.13 1.83 7.84
CA THR A 67 1.31 0.97 7.85
C THR A 67 1.17 -0.01 8.99
N GLY A 68 1.41 -1.29 8.75
CA GLY A 68 1.17 -2.35 9.72
C GLY A 68 2.17 -3.50 9.61
N GLU A 69 2.13 -4.36 10.61
CA GLU A 69 2.79 -5.66 10.61
C GLU A 69 1.83 -6.69 11.21
N GLY A 70 1.84 -7.91 10.67
CA GLY A 70 0.87 -8.93 11.07
C GLY A 70 0.70 -9.99 9.98
N GLU A 71 -0.46 -10.62 9.95
CA GLU A 71 -0.78 -11.64 8.95
C GLU A 71 -1.33 -10.99 7.68
N LEU A 72 -1.09 -11.61 6.51
CA LEU A 72 -1.62 -11.12 5.24
C LEU A 72 -3.16 -10.97 5.22
N VAL A 73 -3.88 -11.71 6.07
CA VAL A 73 -5.33 -11.60 6.20
C VAL A 73 -5.75 -10.25 6.79
N ASP A 74 -5.01 -9.74 7.78
CA ASP A 74 -5.29 -8.45 8.41
C ASP A 74 -5.14 -7.32 7.39
N LEU A 75 -4.14 -7.43 6.50
CA LEU A 75 -3.96 -6.51 5.39
C LEU A 75 -5.14 -6.54 4.40
N ILE A 76 -5.69 -7.73 4.13
CA ILE A 76 -6.81 -7.85 3.18
C ILE A 76 -8.06 -7.16 3.75
N ASP A 77 -8.30 -7.31 5.05
CA ASP A 77 -9.41 -6.67 5.76
C ASP A 77 -9.25 -5.14 5.87
N GLU A 78 -8.04 -4.60 5.71
CA GLU A 78 -7.78 -3.15 5.64
C GLU A 78 -8.19 -2.52 4.29
N PHE A 79 -8.38 -3.31 3.22
CA PHE A 79 -8.83 -2.78 1.93
C PHE A 79 -10.30 -2.38 1.98
N SER A 80 -10.64 -1.33 1.22
CA SER A 80 -11.98 -0.78 1.15
C SER A 80 -12.51 -0.84 -0.28
N ASP A 81 -13.61 -1.55 -0.47
CA ASP A 81 -14.32 -1.61 -1.75
C ASP A 81 -14.95 -0.24 -2.05
N GLY A 82 -14.62 0.31 -3.22
CA GLY A 82 -15.04 1.65 -3.64
C GLY A 82 -13.92 2.69 -3.78
N ARG A 83 -12.65 2.33 -3.54
CA ARG A 83 -11.47 3.17 -3.84
C ARG A 83 -10.35 2.36 -4.46
N ILE A 84 -9.50 3.03 -5.25
CA ILE A 84 -8.26 2.44 -5.74
C ILE A 84 -7.22 2.51 -4.62
N GLN A 85 -6.68 1.36 -4.23
CA GLN A 85 -5.68 1.22 -3.19
C GLN A 85 -4.49 0.41 -3.70
N PHE A 86 -3.32 0.72 -3.18
CA PHE A 86 -2.09 -0.02 -3.43
C PHE A 86 -1.51 -0.44 -2.08
N ALA A 87 -1.09 -1.69 -1.92
CA ALA A 87 -0.31 -2.10 -0.75
C ALA A 87 1.06 -2.58 -1.17
N PHE A 88 2.08 -2.16 -0.43
CA PHE A 88 3.43 -2.67 -0.55
C PHE A 88 3.75 -3.53 0.66
N VAL A 89 4.00 -4.82 0.44
CA VAL A 89 4.14 -5.83 1.49
C VAL A 89 5.52 -6.47 1.39
N LYS A 90 6.18 -6.64 2.51
CA LYS A 90 7.39 -7.45 2.67
C LYS A 90 7.02 -8.74 3.38
N VAL A 91 7.24 -9.87 2.72
CA VAL A 91 6.92 -11.21 3.23
C VAL A 91 8.18 -12.06 3.18
N LYS A 92 8.35 -12.95 4.17
CA LYS A 92 9.43 -13.93 4.15
C LYS A 92 9.01 -15.15 3.33
N ASP A 93 9.80 -15.51 2.32
CA ASP A 93 9.53 -16.74 1.56
C ASP A 93 9.87 -17.97 2.42
N PRO A 94 8.92 -18.91 2.65
CA PRO A 94 9.19 -20.12 3.41
C PRO A 94 10.23 -21.03 2.76
N ASN A 95 10.41 -20.97 1.44
CA ASN A 95 11.36 -21.85 0.72
C ASN A 95 12.80 -21.33 0.75
N THR A 96 12.98 -20.00 0.65
CA THR A 96 14.30 -19.38 0.51
C THR A 96 14.75 -18.61 1.75
N SER A 97 13.85 -18.41 2.73
CA SER A 97 14.06 -17.54 3.90
C SER A 97 14.45 -16.10 3.57
N LEU A 98 14.41 -15.71 2.29
CA LEU A 98 14.72 -14.36 1.83
C LEU A 98 13.47 -13.49 1.91
N PRO A 99 13.61 -12.21 2.29
CA PRO A 99 12.52 -11.25 2.22
C PRO A 99 12.17 -10.96 0.75
N LYS A 100 10.91 -11.14 0.38
CA LYS A 100 10.34 -10.75 -0.91
C LYS A 100 9.42 -9.56 -0.72
N ASN A 101 9.38 -8.70 -1.74
CA ASN A 101 8.48 -7.56 -1.79
C ASN A 101 7.34 -7.85 -2.76
N VAL A 102 6.11 -7.55 -2.37
CA VAL A 102 4.89 -7.75 -3.14
C VAL A 102 4.17 -6.41 -3.24
N LEU A 103 3.78 -6.04 -4.46
CA LEU A 103 2.91 -4.90 -4.71
C LEU A 103 1.52 -5.43 -5.06
N ILE A 104 0.53 -5.07 -4.25
CA ILE A 104 -0.88 -5.38 -4.47
C ILE A 104 -1.55 -4.13 -5.02
N ALA A 105 -2.15 -4.24 -6.20
CA ALA A 105 -3.01 -3.20 -6.76
C ALA A 105 -4.47 -3.64 -6.58
N TRP A 106 -5.16 -3.02 -5.63
CA TRP A 106 -6.58 -3.27 -5.38
C TRP A 106 -7.42 -2.29 -6.17
N VAL A 107 -8.08 -2.80 -7.20
CA VAL A 107 -9.05 -2.06 -8.02
C VAL A 107 -10.41 -2.72 -7.86
N CYS A 108 -11.26 -2.12 -7.05
CA CYS A 108 -12.68 -2.46 -7.04
C CYS A 108 -13.33 -1.74 -8.23
N ALA A 109 -13.60 -2.48 -9.29
CA ALA A 109 -14.38 -2.01 -10.43
C ALA A 109 -15.78 -2.60 -10.30
N ASP A 110 -16.78 -1.73 -10.14
CA ASP A 110 -18.14 -2.01 -10.61
C ASP A 110 -18.21 -1.72 -12.12
#